data_AF-A0A9P9C9E7-F1
#
_entry.id   AF-A0A9P9C9E7-F1
#
_cell.length_a   1.000
_cell.length_b   1.000
_cell.length_c   1.000
_cell.angle_alpha   90.00
_cell.angle_beta   90.00
_cell.angle_gamma   90.00
#
_symmetry.space_group_name_H-M   'P 1'
#
loop_
_entity.id
_entity.type
_entity.pdbx_description
1 polymer ?
#
loop_
_entity_poly.entity_id
_entity_poly.type
_entity_poly.pdbx_seq_one_letter_code
_entity_poly.pdbx_strand_id
1 'polypeptide(L)'
;FGVLDDILVVSHKHRADRRQRLEKLRLALQVEWQYIWASDSSSPEIANIMDNLRQVRAKWTAKDFVWPSLSPPRGQDDPSELVPDAVFPPDGAELWYNKHAEVDEKAAAEPRPEAYVNRMKPQTLEHGLPLTPSQTANYLSHMRVLRMIASQPFANYTALVLEDDVDIEWDVERILRRVLAVGRIQPTTAQPTLGLPADWDIIYLGHCSPRPRAHETLVRSEDTESHYMPVAGLPNVRPSWMPSCAHAYALTRNGARRLLSQMRYPLFAFSKPVENAFLDLVHPVRSEDPSSGRVRSFSFMPPLVVRVRHLHPIQPFEN
;
A
#
# COMPACT_ATOMS: atom_id res chain seq x y z
N PHE A 1 20.95 1.93 4.27
CA PHE A 1 19.87 1.54 5.21
C PHE A 1 20.05 0.13 5.76
N GLY A 2 20.86 -0.10 6.80
CA GLY A 2 21.03 -1.43 7.42
C GLY A 2 19.85 -1.94 8.28
N VAL A 3 18.63 -1.49 7.99
CA VAL A 3 17.37 -1.87 8.65
C VAL A 3 16.25 -2.16 7.65
N LEU A 4 16.40 -1.70 6.41
CA LEU A 4 15.55 -2.04 5.27
C LEU A 4 16.38 -2.98 4.39
N ASP A 5 15.72 -3.96 3.79
CA ASP A 5 16.37 -4.86 2.85
C ASP A 5 16.56 -4.19 1.48
N ASP A 6 15.56 -3.41 1.04
CA ASP A 6 15.60 -2.71 -0.24
C ASP A 6 14.88 -1.34 -0.22
N ILE A 7 15.24 -0.50 -1.19
CA ILE A 7 14.48 0.70 -1.56
C ILE A 7 14.07 0.58 -3.02
N LEU A 8 12.78 0.69 -3.28
CA LEU A 8 12.17 0.53 -4.59
C LEU A 8 11.57 1.85 -5.04
N VAL A 9 11.97 2.34 -6.20
CA VAL A 9 11.48 3.60 -6.77
C VAL A 9 10.63 3.31 -8.00
N VAL A 10 9.33 3.58 -7.91
CA VAL A 10 8.39 3.44 -9.02
C VAL A 10 8.52 4.64 -9.95
N SER A 11 9.06 4.43 -11.15
CA SER A 11 9.24 5.49 -12.15
C SER A 11 8.89 5.00 -13.55
N HIS A 12 8.30 5.88 -14.37
CA HIS A 12 8.02 5.56 -15.76
C HIS A 12 9.29 5.65 -16.61
N LYS A 13 9.51 4.71 -17.54
CA LYS A 13 10.73 4.66 -18.40
C LYS A 13 11.07 5.99 -19.09
N HIS A 14 10.07 6.80 -19.42
CA HIS A 14 10.25 8.08 -20.12
C HIS A 14 10.49 9.30 -19.20
N ARG A 15 10.34 9.18 -17.87
CA ARG A 15 10.57 10.27 -16.90
C ARG A 15 12.03 10.43 -16.50
N ALA A 16 12.90 10.68 -17.49
CA ALA A 16 14.34 10.85 -17.26
C ALA A 16 14.66 12.07 -16.38
N ASP A 17 13.85 13.13 -16.48
CA ASP A 17 13.89 14.33 -15.63
C ASP A 17 13.77 14.00 -14.14
N ARG A 18 12.74 13.22 -13.78
CA ARG A 18 12.47 12.80 -12.40
C ARG A 18 13.57 11.89 -11.87
N ARG A 19 14.01 10.92 -12.67
CA ARG A 19 15.13 10.04 -12.30
C ARG A 19 16.43 10.81 -12.10
N GLN A 20 16.75 11.79 -12.94
CA GLN A 20 17.95 12.60 -12.74
C GLN A 20 17.92 13.34 -11.40
N ARG A 21 16.75 13.86 -11.00
CA ARG A 21 16.59 14.46 -9.67
C ARG A 21 16.76 13.44 -8.56
N LEU A 22 16.11 12.29 -8.68
CA LEU A 22 16.22 11.22 -7.70
C LEU A 22 17.68 10.78 -7.58
N GLU A 23 18.44 10.62 -8.66
CA GLU A 23 19.88 10.27 -8.57
C GLU A 23 20.70 11.29 -7.76
N LYS A 24 20.35 12.57 -7.81
CA LYS A 24 20.98 13.57 -6.92
C LYS A 24 20.64 13.31 -5.46
N LEU A 25 19.39 13.00 -5.14
CA LEU A 25 18.96 12.61 -3.79
C LEU A 25 19.64 11.32 -3.33
N ARG A 26 19.76 10.33 -4.21
CA ARG A 26 20.44 9.05 -3.97
C ARG A 26 21.88 9.27 -3.50
N LEU A 27 22.63 10.08 -4.25
CA LEU A 27 24.02 10.42 -3.96
C LEU A 27 24.14 11.23 -2.67
N ALA A 28 23.24 12.19 -2.46
CA ALA A 28 23.26 13.07 -1.29
C ALA A 28 22.97 12.30 0.00
N LEU A 29 22.00 11.38 -0.03
CA LEU A 29 21.64 10.53 1.11
C LEU A 29 22.59 9.35 1.30
N GLN A 30 23.45 9.05 0.32
CA GLN A 30 24.34 7.88 0.28
C GLN A 30 23.59 6.56 0.39
N VAL A 31 22.54 6.43 -0.41
CA VAL A 31 21.63 5.28 -0.38
C VAL A 31 21.65 4.57 -1.72
N GLU A 32 21.30 3.30 -1.72
CA GLU A 32 21.09 2.55 -2.95
C GLU A 32 19.59 2.24 -3.07
N TRP A 33 19.08 2.31 -4.30
CA TRP A 33 17.71 1.94 -4.61
C TRP A 33 17.62 1.32 -6.00
N GLN A 34 16.52 0.61 -6.22
CA GLN A 34 16.21 -0.01 -7.50
C GLN A 34 15.02 0.69 -8.15
N TYR A 35 15.16 1.05 -9.43
CA TYR A 35 14.03 1.52 -10.22
C TYR A 35 13.13 0.36 -10.64
N ILE A 36 11.84 0.49 -10.33
CA ILE A 36 10.78 -0.37 -10.82
C ILE A 36 10.03 0.40 -11.90
N TRP A 37 9.98 -0.19 -13.11
CA TRP A 37 9.32 0.44 -14.23
C TRP A 37 7.80 0.48 -14.03
N ALA A 38 7.25 1.68 -13.92
CA ALA A 38 5.81 1.89 -13.90
C ALA A 38 5.19 1.42 -15.22
N SER A 39 3.95 0.94 -15.12
CA SER A 39 3.14 0.50 -16.25
C SER A 39 2.73 1.72 -17.08
N ASP A 40 2.75 1.57 -18.40
CA ASP A 40 2.32 2.63 -19.31
C ASP A 40 0.79 2.58 -19.48
N SER A 41 0.13 3.72 -19.28
CA SER A 41 -1.32 3.85 -19.42
C SER A 41 -1.84 3.58 -20.84
N SER A 42 -0.97 3.67 -21.84
CA SER A 42 -1.28 3.37 -23.24
C SER A 42 -0.93 1.93 -23.65
N SER A 43 -0.38 1.13 -22.74
CA SER A 43 0.03 -0.24 -23.08
C SER A 43 -1.18 -1.15 -23.34
N PRO A 44 -1.05 -2.15 -24.25
CA PRO A 44 -2.10 -3.13 -24.51
C PRO A 44 -2.53 -3.91 -23.26
N GLU A 45 -1.63 -4.04 -22.29
CA GLU A 45 -1.90 -4.66 -21.00
C GLU A 45 -3.00 -3.93 -20.22
N ILE A 46 -2.96 -2.59 -20.19
CA ILE A 46 -3.98 -1.79 -19.52
C ILE A 46 -5.34 -1.92 -20.21
N ALA A 47 -5.35 -1.95 -21.55
CA ALA A 47 -6.58 -2.20 -22.31
C ALA A 47 -7.18 -3.59 -21.96
N ASN A 48 -6.35 -4.64 -21.93
CA ASN A 48 -6.81 -5.99 -21.56
C ASN A 48 -7.38 -6.05 -20.14
N ILE A 49 -6.75 -5.39 -19.16
CA ILE A 49 -7.25 -5.32 -17.79
C ILE A 49 -8.63 -4.65 -17.76
N MET A 50 -8.77 -3.52 -18.46
CA MET A 50 -10.04 -2.79 -18.53
C MET A 50 -11.15 -3.61 -19.20
N ASP A 51 -10.83 -4.39 -20.23
CA ASP A 51 -11.80 -5.27 -20.89
C ASP A 51 -12.21 -6.45 -19.99
N ASN A 52 -11.27 -7.10 -19.32
CA ASN A 52 -11.56 -8.15 -18.33
C ASN A 52 -12.42 -7.62 -17.18
N LEU A 53 -12.13 -6.41 -16.69
CA LEU A 53 -12.92 -5.75 -15.66
C LEU A 53 -14.39 -5.55 -16.08
N ARG A 54 -14.64 -5.14 -17.33
CA ARG A 54 -16.00 -5.01 -17.84
C ARG A 54 -16.71 -6.36 -17.89
N GLN A 55 -16.04 -7.41 -18.35
CA GLN A 55 -16.61 -8.76 -18.45
C GLN A 55 -16.92 -9.36 -17.08
N VAL A 56 -15.99 -9.26 -16.13
CA VAL A 56 -16.19 -9.72 -14.76
C VAL A 56 -17.33 -8.93 -14.13
N ARG A 57 -17.31 -7.60 -14.16
CA ARG A 57 -18.35 -6.81 -13.48
C ARG A 57 -19.74 -6.90 -14.11
N ALA A 58 -19.85 -7.28 -15.39
CA ALA A 58 -21.14 -7.54 -16.02
C ALA A 58 -21.85 -8.78 -15.46
N LYS A 59 -21.11 -9.74 -14.87
CA LYS A 59 -21.64 -11.00 -14.37
C LYS A 59 -21.95 -10.99 -12.86
N TRP A 60 -21.47 -10.00 -12.11
CA TRP A 60 -21.48 -10.02 -10.64
C TRP A 60 -22.19 -8.80 -10.06
N THR A 61 -22.84 -8.98 -8.91
CA THR A 61 -23.51 -7.92 -8.16
C THR A 61 -22.79 -7.62 -6.85
N ALA A 62 -23.11 -6.47 -6.25
CA ALA A 62 -22.56 -6.08 -4.93
C ALA A 62 -22.88 -7.09 -3.81
N LYS A 63 -23.89 -7.95 -4.00
CA LYS A 63 -24.29 -8.98 -3.04
C LYS A 63 -23.36 -10.19 -3.05
N ASP A 64 -22.62 -10.38 -4.13
CA ASP A 64 -21.73 -11.53 -4.33
C ASP A 64 -20.33 -11.29 -3.75
N PHE A 65 -20.07 -10.08 -3.23
CA PHE A 65 -18.77 -9.71 -2.71
C PHE A 65 -18.52 -10.32 -1.33
N VAL A 66 -17.53 -11.21 -1.26
CA VAL A 66 -16.96 -11.70 -0.01
C VAL A 66 -15.46 -11.51 -0.06
N TRP A 67 -14.93 -10.81 0.94
CA TRP A 67 -13.49 -10.63 1.00
C TRP A 67 -12.76 -11.97 1.20
N PRO A 68 -11.65 -12.22 0.50
CA PRO A 68 -10.84 -13.41 0.74
C PRO A 68 -10.21 -13.38 2.15
N SER A 69 -9.96 -14.56 2.72
CA SER A 69 -9.20 -14.69 3.96
C SER A 69 -7.82 -14.04 3.85
N LEU A 70 -7.31 -13.48 4.95
CA LEU A 70 -5.96 -12.93 4.98
C LEU A 70 -4.94 -14.05 4.80
N SER A 71 -3.94 -13.80 3.95
CA SER A 71 -2.83 -14.71 3.72
C SER A 71 -1.52 -13.92 3.78
N PRO A 72 -0.69 -14.09 4.83
CA PRO A 72 -0.93 -14.94 6.00
C PRO A 72 -2.01 -14.37 6.96
N PRO A 73 -2.68 -15.23 7.77
CA PRO A 73 -3.54 -14.79 8.86
C PRO A 73 -2.81 -13.86 9.83
N ARG A 74 -3.55 -13.00 10.54
CA ARG A 74 -2.97 -12.10 11.57
C ARG A 74 -2.59 -12.91 12.81
N GLY A 75 -1.45 -12.61 13.42
CA GLY A 75 -1.02 -13.21 14.68
C GLY A 75 -0.39 -14.61 14.55
N GLN A 76 -0.34 -15.16 13.33
CA GLN A 76 0.49 -16.32 12.96
C GLN A 76 1.79 -15.85 12.29
N ASP A 77 2.31 -14.72 12.74
CA ASP A 77 3.55 -14.12 12.24
C ASP A 77 4.78 -14.68 12.97
N ASP A 78 4.76 -15.96 13.40
CA ASP A 78 5.97 -16.60 13.94
C ASP A 78 6.98 -16.73 12.80
N PRO A 79 8.11 -15.99 12.83
CA PRO A 79 9.11 -16.03 11.79
C PRO A 79 9.71 -17.43 11.58
N SER A 80 9.58 -18.32 12.58
CA SER A 80 10.10 -19.69 12.56
C SER A 80 9.16 -20.72 11.92
N GLU A 81 7.85 -20.44 11.83
CA GLU A 81 6.87 -21.31 11.16
C GLU A 81 6.63 -20.93 9.69
N LEU A 82 7.15 -19.80 9.26
CA LEU A 82 7.01 -19.34 7.89
C LEU A 82 7.90 -20.18 6.96
N VAL A 83 7.26 -21.01 6.13
CA VAL A 83 7.93 -21.75 5.06
C VAL A 83 8.73 -20.75 4.18
N PRO A 84 10.08 -20.79 4.23
CA PRO A 84 10.92 -19.83 3.51
C PRO A 84 10.69 -19.84 1.99
N ASP A 85 10.18 -20.96 1.48
CA ASP A 85 10.05 -21.26 0.05
C ASP A 85 8.62 -21.24 -0.49
N ALA A 86 7.63 -20.76 0.28
CA ALA A 86 6.27 -20.63 -0.26
C ALA A 86 6.25 -19.54 -1.33
N VAL A 87 6.48 -19.94 -2.58
CA VAL A 87 6.18 -19.16 -3.80
C VAL A 87 4.79 -18.57 -3.62
N PHE A 88 4.66 -17.25 -3.79
CA PHE A 88 3.35 -16.61 -3.79
C PHE A 88 2.89 -16.50 -5.26
N PRO A 89 2.14 -17.49 -5.77
CA PRO A 89 1.84 -17.56 -7.19
C PRO A 89 0.95 -16.39 -7.63
N PRO A 90 1.04 -15.98 -8.91
CA PRO A 90 0.04 -15.12 -9.52
C PRO A 90 -1.36 -15.72 -9.40
N ASP A 91 -2.37 -14.88 -9.21
CA ASP A 91 -3.76 -15.31 -8.97
C ASP A 91 -4.73 -14.15 -9.23
N GLY A 92 -6.02 -14.46 -9.37
CA GLY A 92 -7.08 -13.48 -9.53
C GLY A 92 -6.79 -12.49 -10.66
N ALA A 93 -6.88 -11.20 -10.35
CA ALA A 93 -6.66 -10.11 -11.31
C ALA A 93 -5.21 -9.99 -11.81
N GLU A 94 -4.23 -10.65 -11.17
CA GLU A 94 -2.87 -10.76 -11.73
C GLU A 94 -2.84 -11.60 -13.01
N LEU A 95 -3.89 -12.38 -13.30
CA LEU A 95 -3.93 -13.19 -14.51
C LEU A 95 -4.47 -12.42 -15.72
N TRP A 96 -5.13 -11.28 -15.53
CA TRP A 96 -5.83 -10.55 -16.59
C TRP A 96 -4.94 -9.88 -17.63
N TYR A 97 -3.64 -9.71 -17.34
CA TYR A 97 -2.70 -9.17 -18.32
C TYR A 97 -2.09 -10.24 -19.23
N ASN A 98 -2.26 -11.53 -18.91
CA ASN A 98 -1.83 -12.62 -19.78
C ASN A 98 -2.95 -12.95 -20.78
N LYS A 99 -2.72 -12.68 -22.08
CA LYS A 99 -3.67 -12.98 -23.17
C LYS A 99 -4.10 -14.45 -23.27
N HIS A 100 -3.39 -15.36 -22.60
CA HIS A 100 -3.64 -16.81 -22.59
C HIS A 100 -4.09 -17.35 -21.24
N ALA A 101 -4.25 -16.51 -20.22
CA ALA A 101 -4.88 -16.96 -19.00
C ALA A 101 -6.38 -17.05 -19.28
N GLU A 102 -6.90 -18.27 -19.45
CA GLU A 102 -8.33 -18.49 -19.23
C GLU A 102 -8.64 -17.90 -17.85
N VAL A 103 -9.60 -16.99 -17.80
CA VAL A 103 -10.12 -16.50 -16.52
C VAL A 103 -10.63 -17.74 -15.82
N ASP A 104 -9.89 -18.24 -14.83
CA ASP A 104 -10.33 -19.40 -14.06
C ASP A 104 -11.58 -18.99 -13.29
N GLU A 105 -12.74 -19.23 -13.88
CA GLU A 105 -14.05 -18.91 -13.30
C GLU A 105 -14.23 -19.61 -11.95
N LYS A 106 -13.47 -20.69 -11.67
CA LYS A 106 -13.51 -21.42 -10.40
C LYS A 106 -12.70 -20.75 -9.29
N ALA A 107 -11.66 -19.97 -9.61
CA ALA A 107 -10.90 -19.22 -8.60
C ALA A 107 -11.74 -18.11 -7.92
N ALA A 108 -12.84 -17.70 -8.55
CA ALA A 108 -13.82 -16.77 -7.99
C ALA A 108 -14.97 -17.45 -7.21
N ALA A 109 -15.07 -18.79 -7.23
CA ALA A 109 -16.30 -19.51 -6.91
C ALA A 109 -16.24 -20.47 -5.71
N GLU A 110 -15.19 -20.48 -4.88
CA GLU A 110 -15.24 -21.25 -3.63
C GLU A 110 -15.69 -20.39 -2.43
N PRO A 111 -16.96 -20.50 -2.00
CA PRO A 111 -17.37 -19.98 -0.70
C PRO A 111 -16.71 -20.82 0.39
N ARG A 112 -15.73 -20.25 1.08
CA ARG A 112 -15.18 -20.82 2.33
C ARG A 112 -16.04 -20.38 3.53
N PRO A 113 -16.09 -21.18 4.61
CA PRO A 113 -17.20 -21.19 5.55
C PRO A 113 -17.47 -19.84 6.20
N GLU A 114 -18.76 -19.60 6.42
CA GLU A 114 -19.35 -18.44 7.09
C GLU A 114 -18.76 -18.21 8.48
N ALA A 115 -17.76 -17.34 8.57
CA ALA A 115 -17.49 -16.57 9.78
C ALA A 115 -16.74 -15.30 9.36
N TYR A 116 -17.27 -14.14 9.78
CA TYR A 116 -16.80 -12.78 9.46
C TYR A 116 -17.21 -12.17 8.11
N VAL A 117 -18.52 -11.94 7.96
CA VAL A 117 -19.06 -10.91 7.05
C VAL A 117 -18.68 -9.53 7.58
N ASN A 118 -17.50 -9.06 7.19
CA ASN A 118 -16.99 -7.75 7.56
C ASN A 118 -17.84 -6.67 6.85
N ARG A 119 -18.47 -5.77 7.62
CA ARG A 119 -19.46 -4.76 7.16
C ARG A 119 -18.92 -3.68 6.22
N MET A 120 -17.65 -3.74 5.84
CA MET A 120 -17.13 -2.94 4.72
C MET A 120 -17.50 -3.62 3.41
N LYS A 121 -18.77 -3.50 3.00
CA LYS A 121 -19.05 -3.50 1.56
C LYS A 121 -18.21 -2.37 0.98
N PRO A 122 -17.34 -2.61 -0.02
CA PRO A 122 -16.78 -1.51 -0.77
C PRO A 122 -17.97 -0.66 -1.22
N GLN A 123 -18.07 0.59 -0.77
CA GLN A 123 -19.13 1.53 -1.20
C GLN A 123 -19.15 1.72 -2.74
N THR A 124 -18.24 1.06 -3.46
CA THR A 124 -17.85 1.27 -4.84
C THR A 124 -18.36 0.22 -5.82
N LEU A 125 -19.03 -0.85 -5.40
CA LEU A 125 -19.68 -1.74 -6.38
C LEU A 125 -20.94 -1.12 -7.00
N GLU A 126 -21.56 -0.12 -6.34
CA GLU A 126 -22.82 0.46 -6.82
C GLU A 126 -22.64 1.69 -7.72
N HIS A 127 -21.57 2.52 -7.59
CA HIS A 127 -21.52 3.81 -8.30
C HIS A 127 -20.13 4.34 -8.74
N GLY A 128 -19.10 3.50 -8.89
CA GLY A 128 -17.78 3.97 -9.36
C GLY A 128 -17.71 4.15 -10.88
N LEU A 129 -17.35 5.34 -11.37
CA LEU A 129 -16.87 5.50 -12.74
C LEU A 129 -15.69 4.53 -12.98
N PRO A 130 -15.56 3.92 -14.16
CA PRO A 130 -14.40 3.09 -14.47
C PRO A 130 -13.12 3.90 -14.28
N LEU A 131 -12.08 3.25 -13.75
CA LEU A 131 -10.76 3.88 -13.63
C LEU A 131 -10.28 4.38 -14.99
N THR A 132 -9.61 5.53 -14.99
CA THR A 132 -8.89 5.98 -16.17
C THR A 132 -7.72 5.03 -16.47
N PRO A 133 -7.22 4.96 -17.72
CA PRO A 133 -6.05 4.14 -18.03
C PRO A 133 -4.83 4.47 -17.15
N SER A 134 -4.62 5.74 -16.80
CA SER A 134 -3.55 6.16 -15.89
C SER A 134 -3.75 5.65 -14.46
N GLN A 135 -4.98 5.66 -13.94
CA GLN A 135 -5.28 5.10 -12.62
C GLN A 135 -5.09 3.58 -12.60
N THR A 136 -5.53 2.88 -13.65
CA THR A 136 -5.32 1.43 -13.82
C THR A 136 -3.83 1.11 -13.90
N ALA A 137 -3.05 1.89 -14.64
CA ALA A 137 -1.61 1.72 -14.74
C ALA A 137 -0.88 1.97 -13.41
N ASN A 138 -1.30 2.98 -12.65
CA ASN A 138 -0.74 3.21 -11.32
C ASN A 138 -1.04 2.02 -10.38
N TYR A 139 -2.30 1.56 -10.37
CA TYR A 139 -2.72 0.38 -9.59
C TYR A 139 -1.89 -0.85 -9.91
N LEU A 140 -1.71 -1.17 -11.21
CA LEU A 140 -0.92 -2.30 -11.65
C LEU A 140 0.56 -2.16 -11.25
N SER A 141 1.11 -0.95 -11.33
CA SER A 141 2.51 -0.68 -10.94
C SER A 141 2.75 -0.99 -9.46
N HIS A 142 1.84 -0.57 -8.58
CA HIS A 142 1.91 -0.92 -7.18
C HIS A 142 1.67 -2.41 -6.93
N MET A 143 0.73 -3.07 -7.61
CA MET A 143 0.56 -4.52 -7.51
C MET A 143 1.85 -5.28 -7.85
N ARG A 144 2.60 -4.85 -8.87
CA ARG A 144 3.90 -5.43 -9.24
C ARG A 144 4.94 -5.24 -8.13
N VAL A 145 5.00 -4.07 -7.50
CA VAL A 145 5.88 -3.84 -6.34
C VAL A 145 5.49 -4.74 -5.16
N LEU A 146 4.19 -4.81 -4.84
CA LEU A 146 3.69 -5.72 -3.80
C LEU A 146 4.07 -7.17 -4.11
N ARG A 147 3.97 -7.58 -5.39
CA ARG A 147 4.35 -8.92 -5.84
C ARG A 147 5.81 -9.19 -5.58
N MET A 148 6.68 -8.26 -5.96
CA MET A 148 8.12 -8.36 -5.74
C MET A 148 8.44 -8.55 -4.26
N ILE A 149 7.90 -7.70 -3.39
CA ILE A 149 8.12 -7.76 -1.93
C ILE A 149 7.57 -9.07 -1.34
N ALA A 150 6.35 -9.46 -1.75
CA ALA A 150 5.69 -10.68 -1.26
C ALA A 150 6.39 -11.99 -1.67
N SER A 151 7.18 -11.95 -2.74
CA SER A 151 7.92 -13.09 -3.29
C SER A 151 9.34 -13.22 -2.75
N GLN A 152 9.76 -12.32 -1.85
CA GLN A 152 11.09 -12.42 -1.23
C GLN A 152 11.21 -13.67 -0.36
N PRO A 153 12.40 -14.27 -0.24
CA PRO A 153 12.57 -15.51 0.53
C PRO A 153 12.61 -15.26 2.05
N PHE A 154 13.04 -14.07 2.47
CA PHE A 154 13.22 -13.77 3.90
C PHE A 154 11.90 -13.32 4.54
N ALA A 155 11.50 -14.00 5.62
CA ALA A 155 10.24 -13.72 6.34
C ALA A 155 10.14 -12.27 6.87
N ASN A 156 11.28 -11.73 7.34
CA ASN A 156 11.40 -10.38 7.88
C ASN A 156 11.74 -9.32 6.83
N TYR A 157 11.68 -9.66 5.53
CA TYR A 157 12.00 -8.74 4.46
C TYR A 157 11.10 -7.48 4.54
N THR A 158 11.73 -6.32 4.47
CA THR A 158 11.10 -5.01 4.54
C THR A 158 11.68 -4.11 3.46
N ALA A 159 10.82 -3.54 2.61
CA ALA A 159 11.23 -2.59 1.59
C ALA A 159 10.61 -1.21 1.82
N LEU A 160 11.36 -0.16 1.47
CA LEU A 160 10.83 1.19 1.31
C LEU A 160 10.42 1.39 -0.15
N VAL A 161 9.18 1.78 -0.39
CA VAL A 161 8.66 2.11 -1.72
C VAL A 161 8.52 3.62 -1.84
N LEU A 162 9.02 4.19 -2.93
CA LEU A 162 8.98 5.61 -3.27
C LEU A 162 8.39 5.80 -4.68
N GLU A 163 7.57 6.83 -4.86
CA GLU A 163 7.23 7.35 -6.20
C GLU A 163 8.36 8.25 -6.74
N ASP A 164 8.36 8.50 -8.05
CA ASP A 164 9.43 9.27 -8.71
C ASP A 164 9.33 10.79 -8.57
N ASP A 165 8.30 11.32 -7.92
CA ASP A 165 8.11 12.74 -7.64
C ASP A 165 8.19 13.11 -6.17
N VAL A 166 9.07 12.47 -5.43
CA VAL A 166 9.27 12.75 -4.01
C VAL A 166 10.52 13.58 -3.70
N ASP A 167 10.48 14.26 -2.55
CA ASP A 167 11.63 14.72 -1.79
C ASP A 167 11.64 14.04 -0.43
N ILE A 168 12.83 13.89 0.15
CA ILE A 168 13.06 13.01 1.30
C ILE A 168 13.82 13.78 2.37
N GLU A 169 13.39 13.65 3.62
CA GLU A 169 14.10 14.20 4.78
C GLU A 169 15.55 13.72 4.84
N TRP A 170 16.47 14.63 5.17
CA TRP A 170 17.91 14.38 5.06
C TRP A 170 18.38 13.20 5.92
N ASP A 171 17.80 13.05 7.11
CA ASP A 171 18.17 12.03 8.08
C ASP A 171 17.16 10.87 8.16
N VAL A 172 16.39 10.64 7.08
CA VAL A 172 15.38 9.57 6.97
C VAL A 172 15.94 8.21 7.37
N GLU A 173 17.21 7.91 7.04
CA GLU A 173 17.84 6.66 7.42
C GLU A 173 17.94 6.52 8.93
N ARG A 174 18.47 7.54 9.60
CA ARG A 174 18.62 7.56 11.06
C ARG A 174 17.26 7.43 11.75
N ILE A 175 16.23 8.10 11.22
CA ILE A 175 14.86 8.03 11.76
C ILE A 175 14.30 6.61 11.60
N LEU A 176 14.39 6.02 10.40
CA LEU A 176 13.91 4.66 10.15
C LEU A 176 14.67 3.61 10.95
N ARG A 177 15.99 3.75 11.13
CA ARG A 177 16.79 2.89 12.00
C ARG A 177 16.22 2.84 13.40
N ARG A 178 15.89 4.00 13.97
CA ARG A 178 15.31 4.09 15.31
C ARG A 178 13.93 3.44 15.36
N VAL A 179 13.05 3.74 14.42
CA VAL A 179 11.68 3.21 14.38
C VAL A 179 11.65 1.70 14.26
N LEU A 180 12.45 1.14 13.33
CA LEU A 180 12.48 -0.29 13.05
C LEU A 180 13.32 -1.09 14.07
N ALA A 181 14.30 -0.48 14.73
CA ALA A 181 15.07 -1.15 15.78
C ALA A 181 14.31 -1.26 17.11
N VAL A 182 13.56 -0.22 17.50
CA VAL A 182 12.81 -0.22 18.78
C VAL A 182 11.73 -1.30 18.79
N GLY A 183 11.09 -1.58 17.65
CA GLY A 183 10.07 -2.64 17.52
C GLY A 183 10.60 -4.08 17.65
N ARG A 184 11.92 -4.28 17.85
CA ARG A 184 12.53 -5.62 18.06
C ARG A 184 12.78 -5.96 19.53
N ILE A 185 12.48 -5.07 20.46
CA ILE A 185 12.57 -5.36 21.89
C ILE A 185 11.32 -6.15 22.28
N GLN A 186 11.46 -7.47 22.50
CA GLN A 186 10.33 -8.31 22.92
C GLN A 186 9.73 -7.76 24.22
N PRO A 187 8.40 -7.63 24.31
CA PRO A 187 7.75 -7.29 25.56
C PRO A 187 8.00 -8.41 26.56
N THR A 188 8.51 -8.06 27.74
CA THR A 188 8.32 -8.91 28.91
C THR A 188 6.86 -8.78 29.35
N THR A 189 6.30 -9.80 29.99
CA THR A 189 4.88 -9.89 30.40
C THR A 189 4.38 -8.76 31.30
N ALA A 190 5.25 -7.82 31.70
CA ALA A 190 4.95 -6.72 32.62
C ALA A 190 5.08 -5.31 32.00
N GLN A 191 5.47 -5.15 30.73
CA GLN A 191 5.68 -3.83 30.12
C GLN A 191 4.94 -3.68 28.78
N PRO A 192 4.36 -2.50 28.48
CA PRO A 192 3.80 -2.23 27.16
C PRO A 192 4.88 -2.37 26.09
N THR A 193 4.54 -2.98 24.94
CA THR A 193 5.41 -3.05 23.77
C THR A 193 5.88 -1.66 23.38
N LEU A 194 7.19 -1.40 23.52
CA LEU A 194 7.82 -0.20 23.04
C LEU A 194 8.06 -0.35 21.53
N GLY A 195 7.68 0.66 20.74
CA GLY A 195 7.84 0.63 19.30
C GLY A 195 6.68 0.00 18.54
N LEU A 196 6.94 -0.33 17.28
CA LEU A 196 5.96 -0.97 16.42
C LEU A 196 5.66 -2.39 16.92
N PRO A 197 4.41 -2.86 16.80
CA PRO A 197 4.09 -4.25 17.09
C PRO A 197 4.77 -5.17 16.07
N ALA A 198 5.08 -6.41 16.46
CA ALA A 198 5.82 -7.36 15.62
C ALA A 198 5.13 -7.67 14.28
N ASP A 199 3.79 -7.61 14.24
CA ASP A 199 2.92 -7.84 13.08
C ASP A 199 2.47 -6.52 12.41
N TRP A 200 3.32 -5.49 12.39
CA TRP A 200 3.08 -4.31 11.57
C TRP A 200 3.19 -4.66 10.07
N ASP A 201 2.32 -4.09 9.24
CA ASP A 201 2.32 -4.37 7.80
C ASP A 201 2.96 -3.24 7.01
N ILE A 202 2.45 -2.01 7.20
CA ILE A 202 2.82 -0.84 6.40
C ILE A 202 3.03 0.39 7.28
N ILE A 203 4.01 1.21 6.94
CA ILE A 203 4.26 2.52 7.54
C ILE A 203 4.34 3.56 6.42
N TYR A 204 3.48 4.56 6.43
CA TYR A 204 3.53 5.66 5.48
C TYR A 204 4.56 6.71 5.93
N LEU A 205 5.56 6.96 5.08
CA LEU A 205 6.53 8.04 5.27
C LEU A 205 6.09 9.31 4.55
N GLY A 206 5.33 9.12 3.48
CA GLY A 206 4.76 10.18 2.67
C GLY A 206 3.31 9.85 2.37
N HIS A 207 2.42 10.63 2.96
CA HIS A 207 0.99 10.57 2.71
C HIS A 207 0.40 11.98 2.72
N CYS A 208 -0.82 12.09 2.20
CA CYS A 208 -1.62 13.29 2.36
C CYS A 208 -2.52 13.12 3.58
N SER A 209 -2.61 14.14 4.44
CA SER A 209 -3.69 14.19 5.43
C SER A 209 -5.03 14.21 4.70
N PRO A 210 -6.07 13.52 5.22
CA PRO A 210 -7.39 13.59 4.61
C PRO A 210 -7.81 15.07 4.51
N ARG A 211 -8.05 15.52 3.28
CA ARG A 211 -8.72 16.81 3.08
C ARG A 211 -10.19 16.60 3.46
N PRO A 212 -10.81 17.53 4.21
CA PRO A 212 -12.26 17.56 4.30
C PRO A 212 -12.81 17.57 2.87
N ARG A 213 -13.62 16.56 2.51
CA ARG A 213 -14.32 16.60 1.22
C ARG A 213 -15.23 17.83 1.27
N ALA A 214 -15.22 18.65 0.23
CA ALA A 214 -15.99 19.90 0.17
C ALA A 214 -17.52 19.72 0.36
N HIS A 215 -18.02 18.48 0.34
CA HIS A 215 -19.42 18.12 0.51
C HIS A 215 -19.70 17.29 1.77
N GLU A 216 -18.68 17.07 2.62
CA GLU A 216 -18.76 16.27 3.84
C GLU A 216 -18.43 17.23 4.99
N THR A 217 -19.45 17.99 5.42
CA THR A 217 -19.41 19.04 6.45
C THR A 217 -19.06 18.52 7.85
N LEU A 218 -18.58 17.28 7.98
CA LEU A 218 -18.39 16.55 9.22
C LEU A 218 -17.11 15.69 9.24
N VAL A 219 -16.01 16.11 8.59
CA VAL A 219 -14.71 15.67 9.12
C VAL A 219 -14.54 16.41 10.43
N ARG A 220 -14.91 15.76 11.55
CA ARG A 220 -14.67 16.32 12.88
C ARG A 220 -13.16 16.56 12.98
N SER A 221 -12.73 17.65 13.59
CA SER A 221 -11.31 17.93 13.82
C SER A 221 -10.56 16.71 14.38
N GLU A 222 -11.25 15.91 15.20
CA GLU A 222 -10.88 14.61 15.77
C GLU A 222 -10.46 13.51 14.76
N ASP A 223 -10.81 13.62 13.48
CA ASP A 223 -10.52 12.59 12.46
C ASP A 223 -9.20 12.85 11.70
N THR A 224 -8.43 13.86 12.10
CA THR A 224 -7.06 14.04 11.59
C THR A 224 -6.09 13.13 12.33
N GLU A 225 -5.19 12.45 11.60
CA GLU A 225 -4.22 11.50 12.18
C GLU A 225 -3.38 12.10 13.33
N SER A 226 -3.27 13.44 13.42
CA SER A 226 -2.59 14.17 14.50
C SER A 226 -3.23 14.02 15.87
N HIS A 227 -4.51 13.65 15.98
CA HIS A 227 -5.20 13.49 17.27
C HIS A 227 -4.97 12.14 17.94
N TYR A 228 -4.37 11.17 17.23
CA TYR A 228 -4.05 9.89 17.83
C TYR A 228 -2.76 9.96 18.64
N MET A 229 -2.77 9.23 19.77
CA MET A 229 -1.59 9.07 20.60
C MET A 229 -0.47 8.43 19.78
N PRO A 230 0.77 8.97 19.87
CA PRO A 230 1.92 8.33 19.28
C PRO A 230 2.08 6.90 19.75
N VAL A 231 2.66 6.06 18.90
CA VAL A 231 3.12 4.73 19.30
C VAL A 231 4.13 4.89 20.44
N ALA A 232 3.98 4.09 21.50
CA ALA A 232 4.84 4.16 22.68
C ALA A 232 6.33 4.08 22.27
N GLY A 233 7.14 5.04 22.69
CA GLY A 233 8.56 5.14 22.33
C GLY A 233 8.87 5.77 20.96
N LEU A 234 7.85 6.03 20.13
CA LEU A 234 7.98 6.60 18.79
C LEU A 234 7.11 7.86 18.66
N PRO A 235 7.57 9.03 19.14
CA PRO A 235 6.74 10.25 19.24
C PRO A 235 6.21 10.78 17.89
N ASN A 236 6.88 10.41 16.78
CA ASN A 236 6.53 10.86 15.44
C ASN A 236 5.76 9.80 14.64
N VAL A 237 5.43 8.65 15.23
CA VAL A 237 4.71 7.56 14.55
C VAL A 237 3.35 7.40 15.19
N ARG A 238 2.30 7.33 14.38
CA ARG A 238 0.92 7.14 14.84
C ARG A 238 0.27 6.00 14.07
N PRO A 239 -0.69 5.26 14.64
CA PRO A 239 -1.53 4.36 13.86
C PRO A 239 -2.16 5.14 12.69
N SER A 240 -2.17 4.54 11.48
CA SER A 240 -2.69 5.17 10.26
C SER A 240 -4.00 4.52 9.82
N TRP A 241 -4.93 5.39 9.40
CA TRP A 241 -6.34 5.07 9.18
C TRP A 241 -6.85 5.69 7.89
N MET A 242 -6.26 6.84 7.49
CA MET A 242 -6.64 7.57 6.28
C MET A 242 -5.42 8.11 5.51
N PRO A 243 -4.45 7.26 5.11
CA PRO A 243 -3.32 7.64 4.28
C PRO A 243 -3.81 7.94 2.84
N SER A 244 -4.30 9.16 2.60
CA SER A 244 -4.97 9.50 1.34
C SER A 244 -4.03 9.60 0.12
N CYS A 245 -2.72 9.54 0.32
CA CYS A 245 -1.71 9.39 -0.72
C CYS A 245 -0.70 8.32 -0.28
N ALA A 246 -0.13 7.60 -1.25
CA ALA A 246 0.83 6.51 -1.01
C ALA A 246 2.16 6.76 -1.73
N HIS A 247 2.65 8.02 -1.74
CA HIS A 247 3.86 8.39 -2.46
C HIS A 247 5.16 7.89 -1.79
N ALA A 248 5.10 7.54 -0.51
CA ALA A 248 6.17 6.76 0.13
C ALA A 248 5.68 5.92 1.31
N TYR A 249 6.06 4.65 1.34
CA TYR A 249 5.71 3.73 2.43
C TYR A 249 6.75 2.62 2.59
N ALA A 250 7.02 2.24 3.84
CA ALA A 250 7.74 1.02 4.17
C ALA A 250 6.75 -0.13 4.35
N LEU A 251 7.09 -1.32 3.86
CA LEU A 251 6.18 -2.46 3.79
C LEU A 251 6.93 -3.75 4.11
N THR A 252 6.37 -4.55 5.04
CA THR A 252 6.87 -5.90 5.31
C THR A 252 6.43 -6.88 4.23
N ARG A 253 7.13 -8.00 4.09
CA ARG A 253 6.73 -9.11 3.23
C ARG A 253 5.31 -9.61 3.52
N ASN A 254 4.95 -9.76 4.80
CA ASN A 254 3.61 -10.20 5.19
C ASN A 254 2.56 -9.13 4.87
N GLY A 255 2.88 -7.86 5.09
CA GLY A 255 2.04 -6.74 4.67
C GLY A 255 1.80 -6.74 3.16
N ALA A 256 2.83 -6.99 2.36
CA ALA A 256 2.72 -7.10 0.91
C ALA A 256 1.83 -8.27 0.48
N ARG A 257 1.97 -9.44 1.11
CA ARG A 257 1.12 -10.62 0.86
C ARG A 257 -0.34 -10.35 1.21
N ARG A 258 -0.61 -9.73 2.37
CA ARG A 258 -1.95 -9.32 2.79
C ARG A 258 -2.53 -8.31 1.81
N LEU A 259 -1.86 -7.20 1.53
CA LEU A 259 -2.33 -6.20 0.55
C LEU A 259 -2.61 -6.83 -0.82
N LEU A 260 -1.67 -7.60 -1.36
CA LEU A 260 -1.79 -8.16 -2.70
C LEU A 260 -2.91 -9.21 -2.80
N SER A 261 -3.08 -10.07 -1.78
CA SER A 261 -4.19 -11.03 -1.74
C SER A 261 -5.56 -10.36 -1.87
N GLN A 262 -5.70 -9.15 -1.32
CA GLN A 262 -6.94 -8.39 -1.39
C GLN A 262 -7.04 -7.60 -2.70
N MET A 263 -5.95 -6.93 -3.10
CA MET A 263 -5.91 -6.11 -4.31
C MET A 263 -6.05 -6.90 -5.61
N ARG A 264 -5.69 -8.18 -5.61
CA ARG A 264 -5.89 -9.06 -6.76
C ARG A 264 -7.26 -9.74 -6.77
N TYR A 265 -8.09 -9.56 -5.74
CA TYR A 265 -9.41 -10.18 -5.70
C TYR A 265 -10.29 -9.62 -6.81
N PRO A 266 -10.84 -10.44 -7.74
CA PRO A 266 -11.52 -9.96 -8.95
C PRO A 266 -12.57 -8.86 -8.74
N LEU A 267 -13.35 -8.92 -7.66
CA LEU A 267 -14.40 -7.93 -7.39
C LEU A 267 -13.89 -6.65 -6.72
N PHE A 268 -12.67 -6.66 -6.16
CA PHE A 268 -12.04 -5.48 -5.56
C PHE A 268 -10.99 -4.83 -6.47
N ALA A 269 -10.27 -5.65 -7.24
CA ALA A 269 -9.19 -5.22 -8.12
C ALA A 269 -9.66 -4.09 -9.05
N PHE A 270 -8.86 -3.02 -9.11
CA PHE A 270 -9.13 -1.85 -9.94
C PHE A 270 -10.54 -1.24 -9.74
N SER A 271 -11.15 -1.39 -8.57
CA SER A 271 -12.44 -0.76 -8.24
C SER A 271 -12.33 0.73 -7.93
N LYS A 272 -11.12 1.17 -7.58
CA LYS A 272 -10.77 2.53 -7.19
C LYS A 272 -9.26 2.77 -7.40
N PRO A 273 -8.81 4.04 -7.44
CA PRO A 273 -7.38 4.35 -7.46
C PRO A 273 -6.64 3.65 -6.33
N VAL A 274 -5.35 3.33 -6.53
CA VAL A 274 -4.58 2.50 -5.60
C VAL A 274 -4.55 3.04 -4.18
N GLU A 275 -4.48 4.36 -4.03
CA GLU A 275 -4.46 5.02 -2.74
C GLU A 275 -5.77 4.75 -1.99
N ASN A 276 -6.90 4.87 -2.68
CA ASN A 276 -8.21 4.53 -2.10
C ASN A 276 -8.35 3.01 -1.85
N ALA A 277 -7.69 2.17 -2.64
CA ALA A 277 -7.68 0.73 -2.39
C ALA A 277 -6.87 0.40 -1.12
N PHE A 278 -5.74 1.08 -0.89
CA PHE A 278 -5.02 0.99 0.39
C PHE A 278 -5.89 1.49 1.55
N LEU A 279 -6.59 2.62 1.38
CA LEU A 279 -7.51 3.14 2.41
C LEU A 279 -8.56 2.11 2.84
N ASP A 280 -9.18 1.40 1.90
CA ASP A 280 -10.17 0.35 2.17
C ASP A 280 -9.61 -0.85 2.95
N LEU A 281 -8.30 -1.10 2.85
CA LEU A 281 -7.63 -2.24 3.45
C LEU A 281 -6.98 -1.93 4.80
N VAL A 282 -6.69 -0.65 5.05
CA VAL A 282 -6.12 -0.16 6.30
C VAL A 282 -7.16 -0.16 7.42
N HIS A 283 -6.72 -0.50 8.63
CA HIS A 283 -7.57 -0.70 9.80
C HIS A 283 -8.16 0.59 10.40
N PRO A 284 -9.50 0.73 10.54
CA PRO A 284 -10.09 1.75 11.42
C PRO A 284 -10.17 1.21 12.86
N VAL A 285 -9.38 1.75 13.80
CA VAL A 285 -9.37 1.33 15.24
C VAL A 285 -10.65 1.75 16.00
N ARG A 286 -11.69 2.25 15.31
CA ARG A 286 -13.03 2.50 15.90
C ARG A 286 -14.00 1.32 15.76
N SER A 287 -13.61 0.24 15.10
CA SER A 287 -14.32 -1.04 15.13
C SER A 287 -14.16 -1.67 16.52
N GLU A 288 -15.27 -2.01 17.17
CA GLU A 288 -15.28 -2.82 18.42
C GLU A 288 -14.52 -4.14 18.25
N ASP A 289 -14.31 -4.58 17.01
CA ASP A 289 -13.44 -5.70 16.67
C ASP A 289 -12.08 -5.25 16.09
N PRO A 290 -10.97 -5.33 16.85
CA PRO A 290 -9.61 -5.05 16.35
C PRO A 290 -9.06 -6.08 15.34
N SER A 291 -9.85 -7.09 14.94
CA SER A 291 -9.53 -8.02 13.86
C SER A 291 -10.11 -7.61 12.49
N SER A 292 -10.92 -6.56 12.41
CA SER A 292 -11.69 -6.22 11.20
C SER A 292 -10.89 -5.52 10.09
N GLY A 293 -9.84 -4.75 10.42
CA GLY A 293 -8.96 -4.18 9.40
C GLY A 293 -8.04 -5.22 8.79
N ARG A 294 -7.76 -5.14 7.48
CA ARG A 294 -7.00 -6.17 6.75
C ARG A 294 -5.49 -5.98 6.84
N VAL A 295 -5.05 -4.74 7.06
CA VAL A 295 -3.64 -4.33 7.09
C VAL A 295 -3.40 -3.41 8.29
N ARG A 296 -2.39 -3.74 9.11
CA ARG A 296 -1.97 -2.92 10.26
C ARG A 296 -1.03 -1.82 9.80
N SER A 297 -1.47 -0.59 10.01
CA SER A 297 -0.86 0.56 9.37
C SER A 297 -0.45 1.66 10.35
N PHE A 298 0.63 2.36 10.03
CA PHE A 298 1.16 3.50 10.76
C PHE A 298 1.57 4.63 9.81
N SER A 299 1.65 5.86 10.31
CA SER A 299 2.08 7.05 9.58
C SER A 299 3.13 7.81 10.37
N PHE A 300 4.11 8.37 9.66
CA PHE A 300 4.96 9.42 10.20
C PHE A 300 4.23 10.77 10.21
N MET A 301 4.28 11.44 11.36
CA MET A 301 3.63 12.71 11.60
C MET A 301 4.59 13.62 12.37
N PRO A 302 5.22 14.61 11.70
CA PRO A 302 5.03 14.99 10.29
C PRO A 302 5.59 13.95 9.28
N PRO A 303 5.12 13.95 8.01
CA PRO A 303 5.67 13.10 6.96
C PRO A 303 7.17 13.35 6.72
N LEU A 304 7.93 12.28 6.48
CA LEU A 304 9.37 12.34 6.16
C LEU A 304 9.63 12.47 4.66
N VAL A 305 8.62 12.17 3.85
CA VAL A 305 8.72 12.20 2.39
C VAL A 305 7.55 13.03 1.87
N VAL A 306 7.85 14.00 1.02
CA VAL A 306 6.86 14.93 0.46
C VAL A 306 6.83 14.79 -1.05
N ARG A 307 5.64 14.91 -1.64
CA ARG A 307 5.53 14.98 -3.10
C ARG A 307 5.95 16.36 -3.58
N VAL A 308 6.83 16.40 -4.57
CA VAL A 308 7.26 17.62 -5.21
C VAL A 308 6.39 17.87 -6.42
N ARG A 309 5.56 18.90 -6.32
CA ARG A 309 4.90 19.45 -7.51
C ARG A 309 5.96 20.21 -8.30
N HIS A 310 6.02 20.00 -9.61
CA HIS A 310 6.72 20.95 -10.47
C HIS A 310 6.02 22.30 -10.28
N LEU A 311 6.68 23.22 -9.59
CA LEU A 311 6.38 24.63 -9.74
C LEU A 311 6.62 24.89 -11.23
N HIS A 312 5.59 25.31 -11.97
CA HIS A 312 5.84 25.94 -13.24
C HIS A 312 6.90 27.01 -13.01
N PRO A 313 7.93 27.15 -13.87
CA PRO A 313 8.85 28.25 -13.75
C PRO A 313 8.00 29.52 -13.67
N ILE A 314 8.16 30.26 -12.57
CA ILE A 314 7.56 31.57 -12.41
C ILE A 314 8.02 32.33 -13.65
N GLN A 315 7.08 32.68 -14.54
CA GLN A 315 7.43 33.54 -15.65
C GLN A 315 8.05 34.79 -15.03
N PRO A 316 9.26 35.19 -15.44
CA PRO A 316 9.85 36.41 -14.93
C PRO A 316 8.83 37.51 -15.18
N PHE A 317 8.50 38.26 -14.13
CA PHE A 317 7.73 39.50 -14.29
C PHE A 317 8.53 40.35 -15.28
N GLU A 318 8.01 40.50 -16.49
CA GLU A 318 8.46 41.55 -17.40
C GLU A 318 8.17 42.87 -16.70
N ASN A 319 9.25 43.56 -16.29
CA ASN A 319 9.20 44.93 -15.78
C ASN A 319 9.02 45.91 -16.95
#